data_AF-A0A6N8F5B0-F1
#
_entry.id   AF-A0A6N8F5B0-F1
#
_cell.length_a   1.000
_cell.length_b   1.000
_cell.length_c   1.000
_cell.angle_alpha   90.00
_cell.angle_beta   90.00
_cell.angle_gamma   90.00
#
_symmetry.space_group_name_H-M   'P 1'
#
loop_
_entity.id
_entity.type
_entity.pdbx_description
1 polymer ?
#
loop_
_entity_poly.entity_id
_entity_poly.type
_entity_poly.pdbx_seq_one_letter_code
_entity_poly.pdbx_strand_id
1 'polypeptide(L)'
;MRIQWSLILALIFALITAVFAVINVNPVQVNLLFGAVSLPLILLILGCTLLGGIIVGSFGIYRGYRLQREVKGLQAKLVHIQEATGYIFPEPEKTEKGKKAAGKNEKAAGKAEPSAEDLSSSEH
;
A
#
# COMPACT_ATOMS: atom_id res chain seq x y z
N MET A 1 -3.10 3.38 -6.75
CA MET A 1 -2.04 4.38 -6.47
C MET A 1 -0.78 3.77 -5.83
N ARG A 2 -0.84 3.01 -4.73
CA ARG A 2 0.36 2.52 -4.00
C ARG A 2 1.30 1.60 -4.81
N ILE A 3 0.75 0.73 -5.66
CA ILE A 3 1.57 -0.22 -6.43
C ILE A 3 2.42 0.48 -7.50
N GLN A 4 1.90 1.55 -8.11
CA GLN A 4 2.62 2.35 -9.10
C GLN A 4 3.82 3.04 -8.43
N TRP A 5 3.61 3.71 -7.29
CA TRP A 5 4.70 4.29 -6.51
C TRP A 5 5.75 3.26 -6.08
N SER A 6 5.33 2.05 -5.71
CA SER A 6 6.26 0.94 -5.40
C SER A 6 7.09 0.52 -6.61
N LEU A 7 6.52 0.53 -7.82
CA LEU A 7 7.24 0.19 -9.06
C LEU A 7 8.29 1.26 -9.40
N ILE A 8 7.94 2.55 -9.31
CA ILE A 8 8.90 3.64 -9.50
C ILE A 8 10.05 3.51 -8.48
N LEU A 9 9.74 3.27 -7.21
CA LEU A 9 10.75 3.14 -6.16
C LEU A 9 11.66 1.91 -6.39
N ALA A 10 11.08 0.78 -6.81
CA ALA A 10 11.82 -0.42 -7.17
C ALA A 10 12.75 -0.19 -8.37
N LEU A 11 12.30 0.56 -9.38
CA LEU A 11 13.11 0.91 -10.55
C LEU A 11 14.31 1.77 -10.16
N ILE A 12 14.10 2.80 -9.33
CA ILE A 12 15.17 3.65 -8.81
C ILE A 12 16.17 2.81 -8.02
N PHE A 13 15.68 1.91 -7.15
CA PHE A 13 16.53 1.02 -6.37
C PHE A 13 17.34 0.05 -7.25
N ALA A 14 16.73 -0.48 -8.31
CA ALA A 14 17.40 -1.32 -9.29
C ALA A 14 18.52 -0.57 -10.03
N LEU A 15 18.28 0.70 -10.41
CA LEU A 15 19.29 1.55 -11.03
C LEU A 15 20.49 1.78 -10.10
N ILE A 16 20.23 2.10 -8.83
CA ILE A 16 21.28 2.27 -7.81
C ILE A 16 22.09 0.98 -7.67
N THR A 17 21.41 -0.17 -7.57
CA THR A 17 22.06 -1.47 -7.44
C THR A 17 22.89 -1.82 -8.68
N ALA A 18 22.43 -1.47 -9.88
CA ALA A 18 23.17 -1.65 -11.12
C ALA A 18 24.47 -0.80 -11.15
N VAL A 19 24.41 0.45 -10.71
CA VAL A 19 25.61 1.30 -10.58
C VAL A 19 26.60 0.70 -9.59
N PHE A 20 26.12 0.26 -8.41
CA PHE A 20 26.97 -0.44 -7.44
C PHE A 20 27.59 -1.70 -8.02
N ALA A 21 26.86 -2.45 -8.85
CA ALA A 21 27.35 -3.66 -9.49
C ALA A 21 28.51 -3.40 -10.45
N VAL A 22 28.44 -2.32 -11.24
CA VAL A 22 29.51 -1.93 -12.16
C VAL A 22 30.74 -1.45 -11.39
N ILE A 23 30.58 -0.61 -10.38
CA ILE A 23 31.70 -0.03 -9.62
C ILE A 23 32.41 -1.11 -8.78
N ASN A 24 31.66 -2.08 -8.25
CA ASN A 24 32.18 -3.11 -7.34
C ASN A 24 32.24 -4.49 -8.01
N VAL A 25 32.52 -4.53 -9.32
CA VAL A 25 32.74 -5.78 -10.06
C VAL A 25 34.13 -6.40 -9.77
N ASN A 26 34.93 -5.76 -8.91
CA ASN A 26 36.23 -6.27 -8.51
C ASN A 26 36.10 -7.65 -7.86
N PRO A 27 36.88 -8.65 -8.31
CA PRO A 27 36.80 -10.00 -7.78
C PRO A 27 37.32 -10.03 -6.34
N VAL A 28 36.52 -10.60 -5.43
CA VAL A 28 36.90 -10.81 -4.03
C VAL A 28 36.90 -12.30 -3.76
N GLN A 29 37.93 -12.76 -3.05
CA GLN A 29 38.04 -14.16 -2.68
C GLN A 29 37.11 -14.45 -1.50
N VAL A 30 36.17 -15.36 -1.72
CA VAL A 30 35.18 -15.77 -0.71
C VAL A 30 35.39 -17.23 -0.38
N ASN A 31 35.52 -17.51 0.91
CA ASN A 31 35.63 -18.86 1.42
C ASN A 31 34.22 -19.42 1.63
N LEU A 32 33.80 -20.29 0.72
CA LEU A 32 32.59 -21.08 0.92
C LEU A 32 32.94 -22.29 1.81
N LEU A 33 31.93 -22.85 2.47
CA LEU A 33 32.06 -24.05 3.33
C LEU A 33 32.76 -25.23 2.64
N PHE A 34 32.78 -25.27 1.31
CA PHE A 34 33.33 -26.36 0.50
C PHE A 34 34.48 -25.93 -0.42
N GLY A 35 35.02 -24.71 -0.26
CA GLY A 35 36.15 -24.22 -1.07
C GLY A 35 36.16 -22.71 -1.25
N ALA A 36 37.30 -22.16 -1.69
CA ALA A 36 37.44 -20.73 -1.97
C ALA A 36 37.17 -20.45 -3.45
N VAL A 37 36.34 -19.46 -3.74
CA VAL A 37 36.05 -18.99 -5.11
C VAL A 37 36.30 -17.49 -5.21
N SER A 38 36.73 -17.02 -6.37
CA SER A 38 36.91 -15.59 -6.64
C SER A 38 35.75 -15.09 -7.49
N LEU A 39 34.85 -14.34 -6.87
CA LEU A 39 33.66 -13.79 -7.51
C LEU A 39 33.50 -12.33 -7.07
N PRO A 40 32.90 -11.46 -7.90
CA PRO A 40 32.58 -10.10 -7.47
C PRO A 40 31.62 -10.12 -6.28
N LEU A 41 31.85 -9.25 -5.29
CA LEU A 41 31.06 -9.23 -4.04
C LEU A 41 29.56 -9.01 -4.30
N ILE A 42 29.23 -8.20 -5.31
CA ILE A 42 27.83 -7.93 -5.69
C ILE A 42 27.10 -9.17 -6.20
N LEU A 43 27.78 -10.08 -6.92
CA LEU A 43 27.16 -11.33 -7.39
C LEU A 43 26.73 -12.19 -6.21
N LEU A 44 27.55 -12.23 -5.15
CA LEU A 44 27.22 -12.94 -3.92
C LEU A 44 26.01 -12.32 -3.22
N ILE A 45 26.00 -11.00 -3.05
CA ILE A 45 24.88 -10.28 -2.42
C ILE A 45 23.60 -10.49 -3.23
N LEU A 46 23.62 -10.29 -4.56
CA LEU A 46 22.46 -10.49 -5.42
C LEU A 46 21.95 -11.93 -5.35
N GLY A 47 22.85 -12.92 -5.35
CA GLY A 47 22.49 -14.32 -5.18
C GLY A 47 21.79 -14.60 -3.84
N CYS A 48 22.36 -14.13 -2.73
CA CYS A 48 21.77 -14.28 -1.40
C CYS A 48 20.42 -13.55 -1.28
N THR A 49 20.33 -12.33 -1.83
CA THR A 49 19.12 -11.50 -1.76
C THR A 49 18.01 -12.12 -2.61
N LEU A 50 18.34 -12.64 -3.79
CA LEU A 50 17.39 -13.37 -4.64
C LEU A 50 16.89 -14.63 -3.93
N LEU A 51 17.79 -15.41 -3.31
CA LEU A 51 17.42 -16.60 -2.55
C LEU A 51 16.49 -16.26 -1.37
N GLY A 52 16.83 -15.22 -0.60
CA GLY A 52 15.99 -14.71 0.48
C GLY A 52 14.62 -14.24 -0.02
N GLY A 53 14.58 -13.53 -1.15
CA GLY A 53 13.35 -13.10 -1.82
C GLY A 53 12.46 -14.27 -2.24
N ILE A 54 13.05 -15.34 -2.79
CA ILE A 54 12.32 -16.57 -3.14
C ILE A 54 11.71 -17.21 -1.89
N ILE A 55 12.47 -17.32 -0.80
CA ILE A 55 11.99 -17.90 0.46
C ILE A 55 10.82 -17.09 1.02
N VAL A 56 10.98 -15.76 1.14
CA VAL A 56 9.94 -14.86 1.67
C VAL A 56 8.72 -14.83 0.76
N GLY A 57 8.92 -14.76 -0.56
CA GLY A 57 7.85 -14.79 -1.56
C GLY A 57 7.04 -16.08 -1.48
N SER A 58 7.73 -17.23 -1.40
CA SER A 58 7.09 -18.54 -1.25
C SER A 58 6.27 -18.62 0.04
N PHE A 59 6.81 -18.12 1.15
CA PHE A 59 6.09 -18.07 2.42
C PHE A 59 4.86 -17.15 2.37
N GLY A 60 4.98 -16.01 1.68
CA GLY A 60 3.87 -15.09 1.43
C GLY A 60 2.74 -15.73 0.64
N ILE A 61 3.06 -16.44 -0.45
CA ILE A 61 2.08 -17.18 -1.25
C ILE A 61 1.40 -18.27 -0.42
N TYR A 62 2.19 -19.07 0.32
CA TYR A 62 1.67 -20.13 1.18
C TYR A 62 0.69 -19.59 2.23
N ARG A 63 1.08 -18.52 2.94
CA ARG A 63 0.22 -17.87 3.94
C ARG A 63 -1.04 -17.29 3.30
N GLY A 64 -0.92 -16.65 2.14
CA GLY A 64 -2.05 -16.11 1.39
C GLY A 64 -3.05 -17.20 1.02
N TYR A 65 -2.57 -18.34 0.51
CA TYR A 65 -3.42 -19.49 0.18
C TYR A 65 -4.15 -20.05 1.40
N ARG A 66 -3.44 -20.22 2.53
CA ARG A 66 -4.04 -20.71 3.78
C ARG A 66 -5.16 -19.80 4.27
N LEU A 67 -4.91 -18.49 4.29
CA LEU A 67 -5.91 -17.49 4.67
C LEU A 67 -7.12 -17.52 3.75
N GLN A 68 -6.92 -17.62 2.43
CA GLN A 68 -8.05 -17.73 1.49
C GLN A 68 -8.91 -18.96 1.75
N ARG A 69 -8.29 -20.10 2.09
CA ARG A 69 -9.00 -21.33 2.42
C ARG A 69 -9.79 -21.20 3.73
N GLU A 70 -9.20 -20.58 4.74
CA GLU A 70 -9.88 -20.26 6.01
C GLU A 70 -11.07 -19.32 5.76
N VAL A 71 -10.90 -18.25 4.98
CA VAL A 71 -11.99 -17.32 4.61
C VAL A 71 -13.13 -18.04 3.91
N LYS A 72 -12.84 -18.89 2.91
CA LYS A 72 -13.87 -19.68 2.23
C LYS A 72 -14.61 -20.63 3.19
N GLY A 73 -13.88 -21.28 4.09
CA GLY A 73 -14.47 -22.18 5.09
C GLY A 73 -15.35 -21.45 6.10
N LEU A 74 -14.92 -20.28 6.58
CA LEU A 74 -15.70 -19.43 7.47
C LEU A 74 -16.96 -18.91 6.77
N GLN A 75 -16.84 -18.49 5.51
CA GLN A 75 -17.96 -17.99 4.72
C GLN A 75 -19.01 -19.07 4.45
N ALA A 76 -18.60 -20.31 4.17
CA ALA A 76 -19.52 -21.44 4.04
C ALA A 76 -20.28 -21.72 5.35
N LYS A 77 -19.60 -21.65 6.51
CA LYS A 77 -20.26 -21.80 7.82
C LYS A 77 -21.26 -20.66 8.09
N LEU A 78 -20.93 -19.43 7.71
CA LEU A 78 -21.85 -18.30 7.84
C LEU A 78 -23.13 -18.49 7.03
N VAL A 79 -23.01 -18.95 5.78
CA VAL A 79 -24.18 -19.24 4.92
C VAL A 79 -25.06 -20.30 5.57
N HIS A 80 -24.51 -21.41 6.06
CA HIS A 80 -25.28 -22.46 6.73
C HIS A 80 -25.99 -21.97 8.00
N ILE A 81 -25.34 -21.13 8.82
CA ILE A 81 -25.95 -20.58 10.04
C ILE A 81 -27.08 -19.59 9.69
N GLN A 82 -26.87 -18.77 8.66
CA GLN A 82 -27.89 -17.83 8.17
C GLN A 82 -29.12 -18.56 7.63
N GLU A 83 -28.94 -19.64 6.87
CA GLU A 83 -30.05 -20.49 6.40
C GLU A 83 -30.80 -21.16 7.56
N ALA A 84 -30.09 -21.66 8.58
CA ALA A 84 -30.71 -22.36 9.71
C ALA A 84 -31.42 -21.44 10.71
N THR A 85 -30.95 -20.19 10.87
CA THR A 85 -31.41 -19.28 11.94
C THR A 85 -32.22 -18.10 11.39
N GLY A 86 -32.21 -17.87 10.07
CA GLY A 86 -32.81 -16.69 9.44
C GLY A 86 -32.10 -15.37 9.80
N TYR A 87 -30.90 -15.44 10.38
CA TYR A 87 -30.16 -14.27 10.86
C TYR A 87 -29.60 -13.47 9.69
N ILE A 88 -30.04 -12.22 9.54
CA ILE A 88 -29.53 -11.29 8.54
C ILE A 88 -28.45 -10.44 9.20
N PHE A 89 -27.24 -10.49 8.65
CA PHE A 89 -26.15 -9.65 9.12
C PHE A 89 -26.53 -8.17 8.89
N PRO A 90 -26.48 -7.31 9.92
CA PRO A 90 -26.74 -5.88 9.72
C PRO A 90 -25.70 -5.33 8.75
N GLU A 91 -26.16 -4.87 7.59
CA GLU A 91 -25.29 -4.27 6.59
C GLU A 91 -24.57 -3.09 7.25
N PRO A 92 -23.23 -3.00 7.17
CA PRO A 92 -22.51 -1.91 7.81
C PRO A 92 -23.03 -0.61 7.24
N GLU A 93 -23.68 0.18 8.09
CA GLU A 93 -24.21 1.51 7.78
C GLU A 93 -23.10 2.28 7.07
N LYS A 94 -23.28 2.54 5.77
CA LYS A 94 -22.35 3.37 4.98
C LYS A 94 -22.34 4.73 5.64
N THR A 95 -21.35 4.98 6.49
CA THR A 95 -21.25 6.21 7.24
C THR A 95 -21.15 7.36 6.24
N GLU A 96 -22.22 8.17 6.12
CA GLU A 96 -22.31 9.37 5.27
C GLU A 96 -21.31 10.49 5.63
N LYS A 97 -20.25 10.19 6.39
CA LYS A 97 -19.23 11.17 6.79
C LYS A 97 -18.27 11.58 5.66
N GLY A 98 -18.47 11.10 4.43
CA GLY A 98 -17.70 11.52 3.25
C GLY A 98 -18.32 12.67 2.43
N LYS A 99 -19.64 12.92 2.52
CA LYS A 99 -20.31 13.94 1.68
C LYS A 99 -20.38 15.34 2.31
N LYS A 100 -20.30 15.46 3.64
CA LYS A 100 -20.39 16.77 4.33
C LYS A 100 -19.10 17.62 4.26
N ALA A 101 -17.96 17.04 3.87
CA ALA A 101 -16.73 17.81 3.67
C ALA A 101 -16.68 18.53 2.30
N ALA A 102 -17.41 18.04 1.30
CA ALA A 102 -17.46 18.68 -0.02
C ALA A 102 -18.51 19.81 -0.10
N GLY A 103 -19.61 19.73 0.65
CA GLY A 103 -20.67 20.75 0.61
C GLY A 103 -20.44 22.01 1.46
N LYS A 104 -19.34 22.09 2.23
CA LYS A 104 -19.05 23.27 3.08
C LYS A 104 -18.08 24.26 2.43
N ASN A 105 -17.39 23.88 1.35
CA ASN A 105 -16.39 24.74 0.72
C ASN A 105 -16.89 25.54 -0.51
N GLU A 106 -18.12 25.31 -0.98
CA GLU A 106 -18.74 26.11 -2.06
C GLU A 106 -19.59 27.30 -1.55
N LYS A 107 -19.90 27.38 -0.24
CA LYS A 107 -20.71 28.48 0.31
C LYS A 107 -19.91 29.63 0.93
N ALA A 108 -18.58 29.59 0.87
CA ALA A 108 -17.71 30.61 1.46
C ALA A 108 -17.04 31.56 0.44
N ALA A 109 -17.22 31.35 -0.87
CA ALA A 109 -16.55 32.13 -1.92
C ALA A 109 -17.49 33.07 -2.70
N GLY A 110 -18.60 33.52 -2.09
CA GLY A 110 -19.62 34.30 -2.80
C GLY A 110 -20.39 35.29 -1.94
N LYS A 111 -19.72 36.04 -1.03
CA LYS A 111 -20.23 37.33 -0.54
C LYS A 111 -19.16 38.11 0.24
N ALA A 112 -18.26 38.76 -0.48
CA ALA A 112 -17.56 39.97 -0.07
C ALA A 112 -17.41 40.73 -1.40
N GLU A 113 -18.14 41.81 -1.62
CA GLU A 113 -17.78 43.16 -1.19
C GLU A 113 -18.98 44.14 -1.36
N PRO A 114 -18.86 45.43 -1.01
CA PRO A 114 -19.44 46.04 0.18
C PRO A 114 -20.68 46.89 -0.13
N SER A 115 -21.48 47.19 0.88
CA SER A 115 -22.38 48.35 0.82
C SER A 115 -22.35 49.02 2.18
N ALA A 116 -21.72 50.18 2.16
CA ALA A 116 -21.56 51.07 3.28
C ALA A 116 -22.92 51.43 3.88
N GLU A 117 -22.87 51.63 5.18
CA GLU A 117 -23.87 52.31 5.99
C GLU A 117 -24.22 53.66 5.35
N ASP A 118 -25.48 53.84 5.00
CA ASP A 118 -26.12 55.16 4.96
C ASP A 118 -27.62 54.95 5.20
N LEU A 119 -27.95 54.66 6.46
CA LEU A 119 -29.26 55.02 6.99
C LEU A 119 -29.08 56.35 7.71
N SER A 120 -29.32 57.41 6.95
CA SER A 120 -29.82 58.67 7.47
C SER A 120 -30.97 58.35 8.43
N SER A 121 -30.71 58.55 9.72
CA SER A 121 -31.73 58.97 10.65
C SER A 121 -32.24 60.33 10.15
N SER A 122 -33.55 60.43 9.97
CA SER A 122 -34.41 61.37 10.70
C SER A 122 -35.53 61.89 9.80
N GLU A 123 -36.75 61.60 10.22
CA GLU A 123 -37.77 62.63 10.11
C GLU A 123 -37.27 63.89 10.83
N HIS A 124 -37.51 65.04 10.19
CA HIS A 124 -37.18 66.43 10.56
C HIS A 124 -35.88 67.00 9.99
#